data_AF-A0A7S0VP73-F1
#
_entry.id   AF-A0A7S0VP73-F1
#
_cell.length_a   1.000
_cell.length_b   1.000
_cell.length_c   1.000
_cell.angle_alpha   90.00
_cell.angle_beta   90.00
_cell.angle_gamma   90.00
#
_symmetry.space_group_name_H-M   'P 1'
#
loop_
_entity.id
_entity.type
_entity.pdbx_description
1 polymer ?
#
loop_
_entity_poly.entity_id
_entity_poly.type
_entity_poly.pdbx_seq_one_letter_code
_entity_poly.pdbx_strand_id
1 'polypeptide(L)'
;SEQRGLNITDKDVLCVSLAGLCHDLGHGPFSHMYEMLLRKCIAKFDEGETKEKLKAWTHEQMSCDIFDYIMKDIDYTCEEYGGLDENDLLFVREMIIGKDKETDPDSKRNHKERKGRPAEKNFLYDIVNNADHGLDVDKLDYLHRDKTMALGEDHKERMTSYARVCRVSGNQDHHADTSDNMRTTICWPEKMYKDCMRDCFQTRFEMHQT
;
A
#
# COMPACT_ATOMS: atom_id res chain seq x y z
N SER A 1 0.05 -2.58 22.58
CA SER A 1 0.16 -1.29 21.87
C SER A 1 1.23 -0.43 22.54
N GLU A 2 2.34 -0.22 21.84
CA GLU A 2 3.51 0.55 22.32
C GLU A 2 3.28 2.07 22.24
N GLN A 3 2.26 2.54 21.49
CA GLN A 3 1.90 3.96 21.34
C GLN A 3 0.38 4.15 21.48
N ARG A 4 -0.14 4.05 22.72
CA ARG A 4 -1.59 4.12 23.01
C ARG A 4 -2.26 5.44 22.55
N GLY A 5 -1.50 6.52 22.42
CA GLY A 5 -2.02 7.83 21.98
C GLY A 5 -2.40 7.93 20.49
N LEU A 6 -2.21 6.85 19.70
CA LEU A 6 -2.58 6.81 18.29
C LEU A 6 -4.05 6.44 18.04
N ASN A 7 -4.79 6.02 19.07
CA ASN A 7 -6.22 5.66 18.98
C ASN A 7 -6.54 4.67 17.85
N ILE A 8 -5.68 3.67 17.66
CA ILE A 8 -5.90 2.55 16.73
C ILE A 8 -7.00 1.66 17.33
N THR A 9 -8.05 1.44 16.55
CA THR A 9 -9.22 0.63 16.89
C THR A 9 -9.14 -0.75 16.26
N ASP A 10 -9.95 -1.69 16.73
CA ASP A 10 -10.03 -3.04 16.14
C ASP A 10 -10.51 -2.98 14.68
N LYS A 11 -11.39 -2.02 14.34
CA LYS A 11 -11.79 -1.74 12.95
C LYS A 11 -10.62 -1.31 12.09
N ASP A 12 -9.72 -0.46 12.59
CA ASP A 12 -8.52 -0.07 11.84
C ASP A 12 -7.64 -1.28 11.54
N VAL A 13 -7.45 -2.16 12.53
CA VAL A 13 -6.67 -3.39 12.36
C VAL A 13 -7.33 -4.29 11.30
N LEU A 14 -8.65 -4.50 11.40
CA LEU A 14 -9.40 -5.30 10.45
C LEU A 14 -9.31 -4.73 9.03
N CYS A 15 -9.51 -3.44 8.83
CA CYS A 15 -9.38 -2.80 7.52
C CYS A 15 -7.97 -2.94 6.94
N VAL A 16 -6.92 -2.73 7.76
CA VAL A 16 -5.53 -2.93 7.31
C VAL A 16 -5.29 -4.38 6.91
N SER A 17 -5.81 -5.34 7.67
CA SER A 17 -5.71 -6.76 7.34
C SER A 17 -6.47 -7.13 6.06
N LEU A 18 -7.68 -6.58 5.86
CA LEU A 18 -8.45 -6.75 4.63
C LEU A 18 -7.70 -6.18 3.42
N ALA A 19 -7.15 -4.96 3.54
CA ALA A 19 -6.34 -4.37 2.48
C ALA A 19 -5.12 -5.23 2.14
N GLY A 20 -4.39 -5.71 3.15
CA GLY A 20 -3.24 -6.59 2.95
C GLY A 20 -3.63 -7.93 2.30
N LEU A 21 -4.75 -8.52 2.70
CA LEU A 21 -5.26 -9.77 2.12
C LEU A 21 -5.70 -9.57 0.66
N CYS A 22 -6.29 -8.42 0.34
CA CYS A 22 -6.97 -8.17 -0.91
C CYS A 22 -6.13 -7.42 -1.96
N HIS A 23 -4.94 -6.92 -1.62
CA HIS A 23 -4.17 -6.03 -2.51
C HIS A 23 -3.83 -6.64 -3.88
N ASP A 24 -3.68 -7.96 -3.93
CA ASP A 24 -3.27 -8.72 -5.12
C ASP A 24 -4.40 -9.50 -5.80
N LEU A 25 -5.66 -9.34 -5.38
CA LEU A 25 -6.81 -10.06 -5.98
C LEU A 25 -6.93 -9.85 -7.50
N GLY A 26 -6.53 -8.68 -7.98
CA GLY A 26 -6.62 -8.27 -9.38
C GLY A 26 -5.48 -8.75 -10.27
N HIS A 27 -4.52 -9.51 -9.76
CA HIS A 27 -3.48 -10.09 -10.61
C HIS A 27 -4.04 -11.08 -11.62
N GLY A 28 -3.73 -10.85 -12.89
CA GLY A 28 -4.00 -11.81 -13.96
C GLY A 28 -3.03 -13.00 -13.96
N PRO A 29 -3.21 -13.97 -14.87
CA PRO A 29 -2.33 -15.14 -15.00
C PRO A 29 -0.85 -14.74 -15.14
N PHE A 30 0.01 -15.29 -14.28
CA PHE A 30 1.43 -14.93 -14.20
C PHE A 30 1.72 -13.49 -13.73
N SER A 31 0.84 -12.92 -12.91
CA SER A 31 1.04 -11.66 -12.18
C SER A 31 1.46 -10.48 -13.09
N HIS A 32 2.64 -9.88 -12.89
CA HIS A 32 3.08 -8.76 -13.73
C HIS A 32 3.33 -9.13 -15.20
N MET A 33 3.57 -10.41 -15.52
CA MET A 33 3.69 -10.81 -16.93
C MET A 33 2.37 -10.59 -17.68
N TYR A 34 1.22 -10.81 -17.02
CA TYR A 34 -0.08 -10.52 -17.61
C TYR A 34 -0.18 -9.06 -18.03
N GLU A 35 0.12 -8.15 -17.11
CA GLU A 35 0.07 -6.71 -17.35
C GLU A 35 1.01 -6.29 -18.48
N MET A 36 2.24 -6.79 -18.49
CA MET A 36 3.21 -6.51 -19.55
C MET A 36 2.72 -6.99 -20.92
N LEU A 37 2.19 -8.21 -21.00
CA LEU A 37 1.66 -8.77 -22.24
C LEU A 37 0.41 -8.02 -22.69
N LEU A 38 -0.48 -7.69 -21.76
CA LEU A 38 -1.67 -6.88 -22.02
C LEU A 38 -1.28 -5.54 -22.65
N ARG A 39 -0.34 -4.80 -22.03
CA ARG A 39 0.18 -3.53 -22.57
C ARG A 39 0.76 -3.68 -23.98
N LYS A 40 1.51 -4.76 -24.25
CA LYS A 40 2.03 -5.06 -25.60
C LYS A 40 0.94 -5.37 -26.62
N CYS A 41 -0.12 -6.08 -26.20
CA CYS A 41 -1.25 -6.43 -27.06
C CYS A 41 -2.12 -5.21 -27.36
N ILE A 42 -2.40 -4.34 -26.37
CA ILE A 42 -3.19 -3.11 -26.51
C ILE A 42 -2.66 -2.21 -27.63
N ALA A 43 -1.34 -2.15 -27.81
CA ALA A 43 -0.71 -1.37 -28.87
C ALA A 43 -1.19 -1.77 -30.30
N LYS A 44 -1.75 -2.98 -30.46
CA LYS A 44 -2.25 -3.51 -31.74
C LYS A 44 -3.74 -3.25 -31.97
N PHE A 45 -4.47 -2.73 -30.98
CA PHE A 45 -5.89 -2.42 -31.14
C PHE A 45 -6.08 -1.06 -31.81
N ASP A 46 -7.13 -0.96 -32.62
CA ASP A 46 -7.58 0.30 -33.21
C ASP A 46 -7.93 1.31 -32.11
N GLU A 47 -7.74 2.60 -32.41
CA GLU A 47 -8.15 3.68 -31.52
C GLU A 47 -9.66 3.60 -31.23
N GLY A 48 -10.04 3.71 -29.96
CA GLY A 48 -11.42 3.58 -29.52
C GLY A 48 -11.55 3.31 -28.02
N GLU A 49 -12.79 3.31 -27.55
CA GLU A 49 -13.13 3.19 -26.12
C GLU A 49 -12.52 1.95 -25.46
N THR A 50 -12.51 0.82 -26.16
CA THR A 50 -11.92 -0.44 -25.67
C THR A 50 -10.43 -0.30 -25.37
N LYS A 51 -9.68 0.38 -26.25
CA LYS A 51 -8.23 0.57 -26.09
C LYS A 51 -7.93 1.44 -24.87
N GLU A 52 -8.71 2.50 -24.68
CA GLU A 52 -8.55 3.41 -23.53
C GLU A 52 -8.87 2.72 -22.21
N LYS A 53 -9.96 1.94 -22.14
CA LYS A 53 -10.27 1.12 -20.95
C LYS A 53 -9.15 0.15 -20.60
N LEU A 54 -8.57 -0.51 -21.61
CA LEU A 54 -7.47 -1.45 -21.39
C LEU A 54 -6.17 -0.75 -20.99
N LYS A 55 -5.89 0.47 -21.51
CA LYS A 55 -4.72 1.27 -21.08
C LYS A 55 -4.83 1.71 -19.62
N ALA A 56 -6.04 2.02 -19.16
CA ALA A 56 -6.32 2.41 -17.78
C ALA A 56 -6.33 1.23 -16.81
N TRP A 57 -6.36 -0.01 -17.31
CA TRP A 57 -6.35 -1.20 -16.46
C TRP A 57 -5.08 -1.28 -15.63
N THR A 58 -5.25 -1.60 -14.35
CA THR A 58 -4.17 -1.90 -13.41
C THR A 58 -4.63 -3.01 -12.46
N HIS A 59 -3.69 -3.81 -11.94
CA HIS A 59 -4.06 -4.90 -11.04
C HIS A 59 -4.62 -4.36 -9.72
N GLU A 60 -4.17 -3.19 -9.24
CA GLU A 60 -4.67 -2.57 -8.01
C GLU A 60 -6.13 -2.11 -8.15
N GLN A 61 -6.52 -1.53 -9.29
CA GLN A 61 -7.93 -1.19 -9.54
C GLN A 61 -8.78 -2.45 -9.65
N MET A 62 -8.29 -3.48 -10.36
CA MET A 62 -8.99 -4.75 -10.46
C MET A 62 -9.14 -5.44 -9.09
N SER A 63 -8.15 -5.31 -8.19
CA SER A 63 -8.24 -5.78 -6.81
C SER A 63 -9.38 -5.10 -6.06
N CYS A 64 -9.56 -3.78 -6.24
CA CYS A 64 -10.70 -3.06 -5.66
C CYS A 64 -12.04 -3.50 -6.26
N ASP A 65 -12.10 -3.71 -7.58
CA ASP A 65 -13.31 -4.16 -8.26
C ASP A 65 -13.75 -5.55 -7.77
N ILE A 66 -12.79 -6.47 -7.59
CA ILE A 66 -13.04 -7.82 -7.06
C ILE A 66 -13.40 -7.75 -5.57
N PHE A 67 -12.73 -6.90 -4.79
CA PHE A 67 -13.08 -6.66 -3.40
C PHE A 67 -14.53 -6.18 -3.27
N ASP A 68 -14.93 -5.15 -4.02
CA ASP A 68 -16.31 -4.64 -4.02
C ASP A 68 -17.31 -5.69 -4.48
N TYR A 69 -16.92 -6.57 -5.41
CA TYR A 69 -17.75 -7.71 -5.81
C TYR A 69 -17.96 -8.69 -4.66
N ILE A 70 -16.91 -9.09 -3.94
CA ILE A 70 -16.99 -10.00 -2.79
C ILE A 70 -17.82 -9.38 -1.66
N MET A 71 -17.62 -8.09 -1.38
CA MET A 71 -18.29 -7.39 -0.27
C MET A 71 -19.80 -7.25 -0.48
N LYS A 72 -20.33 -7.36 -1.71
CA LYS A 72 -21.78 -7.34 -1.98
C LYS A 72 -22.53 -8.51 -1.34
N ASP A 73 -21.86 -9.65 -1.18
CA ASP A 73 -22.46 -10.87 -0.65
C ASP A 73 -22.19 -11.05 0.86
N ILE A 74 -21.56 -10.05 1.50
CA ILE A 74 -21.19 -10.07 2.93
C ILE A 74 -21.97 -8.98 3.65
N ASP A 75 -22.65 -9.33 4.74
CA ASP A 75 -23.22 -8.34 5.66
C ASP A 75 -22.13 -7.77 6.57
N TYR A 76 -21.24 -6.96 5.98
CA TYR A 76 -20.08 -6.39 6.68
C TYR A 76 -20.48 -5.43 7.81
N THR A 77 -21.74 -4.99 7.85
CA THR A 77 -22.29 -4.14 8.92
C THR A 77 -22.62 -4.93 10.19
N CYS A 78 -22.69 -6.26 10.10
CA CYS A 78 -22.87 -7.13 11.25
C CYS A 78 -21.63 -7.09 12.16
N GLU A 79 -21.83 -6.94 13.47
CA GLU A 79 -20.76 -6.94 14.47
C GLU A 79 -19.91 -8.22 14.44
N GLU A 80 -20.50 -9.37 14.10
CA GLU A 80 -19.77 -10.64 13.93
C GLU A 80 -18.75 -10.58 12.79
N TYR A 81 -19.03 -9.77 11.76
CA TYR A 81 -18.15 -9.54 10.61
C TYR A 81 -17.37 -8.21 10.72
N GLY A 82 -17.34 -7.61 11.92
CA GLY A 82 -16.53 -6.43 12.23
C GLY A 82 -17.30 -5.11 12.26
N GLY A 83 -18.60 -5.11 11.94
CA GLY A 83 -19.46 -3.93 12.06
C GLY A 83 -19.01 -2.75 11.19
N LEU A 84 -18.45 -3.01 10.01
CA LEU A 84 -17.83 -2.02 9.12
C LEU A 84 -18.87 -1.10 8.47
N ASP A 85 -18.43 0.09 8.08
CA ASP A 85 -19.21 1.04 7.29
C ASP A 85 -18.56 1.34 5.92
N GLU A 86 -19.22 2.18 5.12
CA GLU A 86 -18.70 2.56 3.78
C GLU A 86 -17.37 3.33 3.83
N ASN A 87 -17.07 4.06 4.91
CA ASN A 87 -15.76 4.71 5.07
C ASN A 87 -14.67 3.68 5.37
N ASP A 88 -15.00 2.61 6.10
CA ASP A 88 -14.10 1.47 6.31
C ASP A 88 -13.76 0.76 4.99
N LEU A 89 -14.76 0.54 4.13
CA LEU A 89 -14.51 -0.05 2.80
C LEU A 89 -13.72 0.90 1.89
N LEU A 90 -14.02 2.21 1.96
CA LEU A 90 -13.27 3.23 1.23
C LEU A 90 -11.80 3.23 1.66
N PHE A 91 -11.55 3.15 2.96
CA PHE A 91 -10.21 3.08 3.51
C PHE A 91 -9.44 1.85 2.98
N VAL A 92 -10.08 0.68 2.90
CA VAL A 92 -9.48 -0.53 2.31
C VAL A 92 -9.08 -0.30 0.85
N ARG A 93 -9.97 0.27 0.03
CA ARG A 93 -9.70 0.58 -1.38
C ARG A 93 -8.55 1.57 -1.55
N GLU A 94 -8.55 2.65 -0.76
CA GLU A 94 -7.49 3.67 -0.77
C GLU A 94 -6.11 3.08 -0.42
N MET A 95 -6.06 2.09 0.49
CA MET A 95 -4.84 1.35 0.83
C MET A 95 -4.35 0.42 -0.28
N ILE A 96 -5.25 -0.24 -1.01
CA ILE A 96 -4.91 -1.12 -2.13
C ILE A 96 -4.36 -0.30 -3.31
N ILE A 97 -5.07 0.76 -3.69
CA ILE A 97 -4.72 1.62 -4.83
C ILE A 97 -3.38 2.35 -4.59
N GLY A 98 -3.14 2.86 -3.38
CA GLY A 98 -1.90 3.51 -2.98
C GLY A 98 -1.63 4.89 -3.60
N LYS A 99 -2.16 5.20 -4.81
CA LYS A 99 -1.99 6.48 -5.54
C LYS A 99 -3.22 6.85 -6.38
N ASP A 100 -3.60 8.12 -6.43
CA ASP A 100 -4.46 8.62 -7.51
C ASP A 100 -3.64 8.68 -8.80
N LYS A 101 -3.88 7.74 -9.73
CA LYS A 101 -3.13 7.62 -10.98
C LYS A 101 -3.49 8.73 -12.00
N GLU A 102 -4.52 9.55 -11.72
CA GLU A 102 -5.00 10.57 -12.66
C GLU A 102 -4.22 11.90 -12.60
N THR A 103 -3.52 12.20 -11.50
CA THR A 103 -2.79 13.47 -11.35
C THR A 103 -1.30 13.20 -11.19
N ASP A 104 -0.58 13.23 -12.30
CA ASP A 104 0.88 13.44 -12.41
C ASP A 104 1.79 12.27 -11.92
N PRO A 105 2.62 11.65 -12.80
CA PRO A 105 3.62 10.65 -12.39
C PRO A 105 4.69 11.18 -11.42
N ASP A 106 4.83 12.50 -11.24
CA ASP A 106 5.66 13.15 -10.21
C ASP A 106 4.89 13.56 -8.94
N SER A 107 3.58 13.29 -8.86
CA SER A 107 2.75 13.58 -7.69
C SER A 107 3.17 12.74 -6.49
N LYS A 108 3.98 13.35 -5.63
CA LYS A 108 4.11 12.95 -4.23
C LYS A 108 2.74 13.07 -3.58
N ARG A 109 2.24 11.97 -3.01
CA ARG A 109 1.08 11.85 -2.11
C ARG A 109 0.12 13.04 -2.11
N ASN A 110 -1.09 12.85 -2.65
CA ASN A 110 -2.20 13.69 -2.24
C ASN A 110 -2.93 13.07 -1.03
N HIS A 111 -2.29 13.11 0.14
CA HIS A 111 -2.94 12.74 1.41
C HIS A 111 -4.25 13.50 1.66
N LYS A 112 -4.45 14.66 1.01
CA LYS A 112 -5.67 15.46 1.15
C LYS A 112 -6.90 14.84 0.49
N GLU A 113 -6.72 13.87 -0.41
CA GLU A 113 -7.84 13.25 -1.14
C GLU A 113 -8.37 11.98 -0.45
N ARG A 114 -7.59 11.39 0.45
CA ARG A 114 -8.00 10.21 1.21
C ARG A 114 -9.02 10.57 2.27
N LYS A 115 -10.14 9.86 2.26
CA LYS A 115 -11.33 10.15 3.08
C LYS A 115 -11.69 9.00 3.99
N GLY A 116 -11.15 7.80 3.78
CA GLY A 116 -11.46 6.62 4.59
C GLY A 116 -11.03 6.76 6.05
N ARG A 117 -9.99 7.56 6.33
CA ARG A 117 -9.50 7.85 7.69
C ARG A 117 -9.04 9.31 7.82
N PRO A 118 -9.15 9.90 9.03
CA PRO A 118 -8.73 11.28 9.26
C PRO A 118 -7.20 11.39 9.26
N ALA A 119 -6.70 12.63 9.10
CA ALA A 119 -5.28 12.91 8.88
C ALA A 119 -4.35 12.40 10.00
N GLU A 120 -4.85 12.31 11.24
CA GLU A 120 -4.10 11.80 12.39
C GLU A 120 -3.77 10.30 12.27
N LYS A 121 -4.49 9.59 11.39
CA LYS A 121 -4.31 8.16 11.10
C LYS A 121 -3.62 7.92 9.75
N ASN A 122 -3.03 8.95 9.13
CA ASN A 122 -2.37 8.82 7.82
C ASN A 122 -1.25 7.78 7.78
N PHE A 123 -0.62 7.49 8.92
CA PHE A 123 0.41 6.45 9.03
C PHE A 123 -0.12 5.04 8.70
N LEU A 124 -1.44 4.79 8.80
CA LEU A 124 -1.99 3.47 8.46
C LEU A 124 -1.84 3.16 6.97
N TYR A 125 -1.90 4.17 6.10
CA TYR A 125 -1.65 3.98 4.67
C TYR A 125 -0.17 3.75 4.31
N ASP A 126 0.76 3.81 5.26
CA ASP A 126 2.15 3.40 5.03
C ASP A 126 2.31 1.86 5.06
N ILE A 127 1.28 1.13 5.49
CA ILE A 127 1.41 -0.30 5.83
C ILE A 127 1.37 -1.18 4.58
N VAL A 128 0.29 -1.12 3.79
CA VAL A 128 0.04 -2.08 2.68
C VAL A 128 0.68 -1.64 1.37
N ASN A 129 0.45 -0.39 0.95
CA ASN A 129 1.03 0.17 -0.26
C ASN A 129 1.60 1.56 0.04
N ASN A 130 2.91 1.60 0.26
CA ASN A 130 3.59 2.83 0.62
C ASN A 130 4.13 3.55 -0.63
N ALA A 131 3.31 4.44 -1.17
CA ALA A 131 3.67 5.23 -2.33
C ALA A 131 4.85 6.21 -2.14
N ASP A 132 5.25 6.54 -0.92
CA ASP A 132 6.29 7.55 -0.64
C ASP A 132 7.70 7.03 -0.89
N HIS A 133 8.03 5.91 -0.23
CA HIS A 133 9.36 5.33 -0.27
C HIS A 133 9.34 3.84 -0.58
N GLY A 134 8.15 3.26 -0.77
CA GLY A 134 7.99 1.87 -1.18
C GLY A 134 8.39 0.86 -0.11
N LEU A 135 8.45 1.24 1.17
CA LEU A 135 8.64 0.27 2.25
C LEU A 135 7.28 -0.02 2.88
N ASP A 136 6.74 -1.18 2.53
CA ASP A 136 5.41 -1.69 2.91
C ASP A 136 5.48 -3.20 3.15
N VAL A 137 4.43 -3.75 3.76
CA VAL A 137 4.38 -5.17 4.14
C VAL A 137 4.27 -6.12 2.95
N ASP A 138 3.73 -5.66 1.82
CA ASP A 138 3.76 -6.39 0.54
C ASP A 138 5.21 -6.72 0.15
N LYS A 139 6.07 -5.69 0.07
CA LYS A 139 7.49 -5.89 -0.23
C LYS A 139 8.23 -6.72 0.81
N LEU A 140 7.92 -6.54 2.10
CA LEU A 140 8.56 -7.32 3.15
C LEU A 140 8.20 -8.80 3.04
N ASP A 141 6.93 -9.13 2.73
CA ASP A 141 6.48 -10.52 2.57
C ASP A 141 7.14 -11.16 1.35
N TYR A 142 7.02 -10.58 0.15
CA TYR A 142 7.54 -11.25 -1.04
C TYR A 142 9.08 -11.32 -1.02
N LEU A 143 9.78 -10.28 -0.50
CA LEU A 143 11.25 -10.36 -0.39
C LEU A 143 11.67 -11.47 0.56
N HIS A 144 10.97 -11.65 1.68
CA HIS A 144 11.26 -12.75 2.58
C HIS A 144 10.92 -14.10 1.94
N ARG A 145 9.70 -14.24 1.44
CA ARG A 145 9.17 -15.47 0.86
C ARG A 145 9.99 -15.93 -0.34
N ASP A 146 10.21 -15.06 -1.31
CA ASP A 146 10.93 -15.40 -2.54
C ASP A 146 12.40 -15.70 -2.23
N LYS A 147 13.02 -14.95 -1.32
CA LYS A 147 14.39 -15.23 -0.92
C LYS A 147 14.52 -16.55 -0.16
N THR A 148 13.61 -16.85 0.75
CA THR A 148 13.59 -18.14 1.45
C THR A 148 13.29 -19.28 0.47
N MET A 149 12.38 -19.10 -0.48
CA MET A 149 12.01 -20.14 -1.45
C MET A 149 13.05 -20.34 -2.56
N ALA A 150 13.69 -19.26 -3.05
CA ALA A 150 14.67 -19.30 -4.13
C ALA A 150 16.09 -19.57 -3.62
N LEU A 151 16.47 -19.04 -2.45
CA LEU A 151 17.84 -19.08 -1.91
C LEU A 151 17.99 -19.88 -0.61
N GLY A 152 16.89 -20.26 0.05
CA GLY A 152 16.94 -21.05 1.30
C GLY A 152 17.40 -20.27 2.54
N GLU A 153 17.41 -18.93 2.50
CA GLU A 153 17.85 -18.09 3.61
C GLU A 153 16.68 -17.71 4.54
N ASP A 154 16.92 -17.75 5.85
CA ASP A 154 15.98 -17.34 6.91
C ASP A 154 16.16 -15.85 7.23
N HIS A 155 15.11 -15.05 7.06
CA HIS A 155 15.12 -13.60 7.33
C HIS A 155 14.51 -13.30 8.70
N LYS A 156 15.21 -12.51 9.52
CA LYS A 156 14.70 -12.08 10.83
C LYS A 156 13.82 -10.84 10.70
N GLU A 157 12.57 -10.94 11.16
CA GLU A 157 11.59 -9.83 11.21
C GLU A 157 11.96 -8.76 12.25
N ARG A 158 13.05 -8.03 11.99
CA ARG A 158 13.51 -6.98 12.90
C ARG A 158 12.79 -5.65 12.65
N MET A 159 12.45 -5.35 11.41
CA MET A 159 11.91 -4.04 11.00
C MET A 159 10.59 -3.68 11.68
N THR A 160 9.63 -4.61 11.77
CA THR A 160 8.31 -4.38 12.38
C THR A 160 8.41 -4.06 13.87
N SER A 161 9.31 -4.75 14.58
CA SER A 161 9.49 -4.59 16.05
C SER A 161 9.97 -3.20 16.46
N TYR A 162 10.73 -2.51 15.61
CA TYR A 162 11.27 -1.17 15.90
C TYR A 162 10.48 -0.04 15.23
N ALA A 163 9.46 -0.35 14.44
CA ALA A 163 8.64 0.65 13.77
C ALA A 163 7.89 1.51 14.82
N ARG A 164 7.89 2.83 14.63
CA ARG A 164 7.20 3.81 15.48
C ARG A 164 6.51 4.85 14.61
N VAL A 165 5.36 5.35 15.04
CA VAL A 165 4.69 6.48 14.38
C VAL A 165 5.26 7.78 14.91
N CYS A 166 5.73 8.64 14.02
CA CYS A 166 6.26 9.97 14.32
C CYS A 166 5.48 11.04 13.55
N ARG A 167 5.42 12.26 14.10
CA ARG A 167 5.02 13.45 13.35
C ARG A 167 6.26 14.03 12.67
N VAL A 168 6.17 14.22 11.36
CA VAL A 168 7.24 14.77 10.53
C VAL A 168 6.72 15.99 9.76
N SER A 169 7.55 17.01 9.59
CA SER A 169 7.23 18.15 8.74
C SER A 169 7.29 17.74 7.26
N GLY A 170 6.36 18.24 6.46
CA GLY A 170 6.40 18.08 5.01
C GLY A 170 7.66 18.69 4.41
N ASN A 171 8.27 18.01 3.43
CA ASN A 171 9.55 18.38 2.82
C ASN A 171 9.47 19.57 1.83
N GLN A 172 8.49 20.47 2.00
CA GLN A 172 8.38 21.69 1.23
C GLN A 172 8.49 22.87 2.21
N ASP A 173 9.64 23.53 2.10
CA ASP A 173 10.06 24.75 2.80
C ASP A 173 10.52 24.60 4.26
N HIS A 174 11.83 24.68 4.44
CA HIS A 174 12.53 24.89 5.72
C HIS A 174 12.15 26.20 6.46
N HIS A 175 11.06 26.87 6.07
CA HIS A 175 10.71 28.21 6.52
C HIS A 175 9.29 28.39 7.10
N ALA A 176 8.52 27.32 7.30
CA ALA A 176 7.27 27.45 8.05
C ALA A 176 6.95 26.17 8.84
N ASP A 177 7.42 26.13 10.10
CA ASP A 177 6.90 25.24 11.15
C ASP A 177 5.50 25.76 11.56
N THR A 178 4.52 25.61 10.67
CA THR A 178 3.10 25.78 11.02
C THR A 178 2.50 24.41 11.32
N SER A 179 1.59 24.35 12.30
CA SER A 179 0.92 23.10 12.71
C SER A 179 0.24 22.36 11.56
N ASP A 180 -0.07 23.06 10.47
CA ASP A 180 -0.77 22.54 9.29
C ASP A 180 0.10 21.68 8.36
N ASN A 181 1.43 21.71 8.50
CA ASN A 181 2.36 20.94 7.65
C ASN A 181 2.93 19.68 8.30
N MET A 182 2.45 19.32 9.50
CA MET A 182 2.88 18.09 10.17
C MET A 182 2.04 16.89 9.74
N ARG A 183 2.70 15.80 9.34
CA ARG A 183 2.05 14.52 9.01
C ARG A 183 2.53 13.39 9.91
N THR A 184 1.68 12.43 10.20
CA THR A 184 2.08 11.19 10.87
C THR A 184 2.58 10.17 9.85
N THR A 185 3.69 9.50 10.12
CA THR A 185 4.23 8.43 9.27
C THR A 185 4.97 7.38 10.10
N ILE A 186 5.15 6.18 9.54
CA ILE A 186 5.96 5.12 10.16
C ILE A 186 7.45 5.44 10.00
N CYS A 187 8.20 5.31 11.09
CA CYS A 187 9.62 5.61 11.19
C CYS A 187 10.36 4.49 11.92
N TRP A 188 11.67 4.43 11.69
CA TRP A 188 12.58 3.49 12.34
C TRP A 188 13.73 4.23 13.02
N PRO A 189 14.36 3.66 14.06
CA PRO A 189 15.56 4.23 14.65
C PRO A 189 16.66 4.42 13.61
N GLU A 190 17.36 5.56 13.65
CA GLU A 190 18.44 5.90 12.70
C GLU A 190 19.50 4.78 12.58
N LYS A 191 19.80 4.09 13.70
CA LYS A 191 20.75 2.97 13.73
C LYS A 191 20.36 1.80 12.83
N MET A 192 19.08 1.68 12.47
CA MET A 192 18.57 0.64 11.56
C MET A 192 18.65 1.03 10.09
N TYR A 193 19.11 2.24 9.75
CA TYR A 193 19.23 2.68 8.36
C TYR A 193 19.99 1.67 7.48
N LYS A 194 21.11 1.13 7.99
CA LYS A 194 21.91 0.13 7.27
C LYS A 194 21.17 -1.19 7.07
N ASP A 195 20.44 -1.64 8.08
CA ASP A 195 19.63 -2.85 8.00
C ASP A 195 18.49 -2.66 6.99
N CYS A 196 17.79 -1.53 7.01
CA CYS A 196 16.75 -1.20 6.02
C CYS A 196 17.30 -1.13 4.58
N MET A 197 18.43 -0.45 4.38
CA MET A 197 19.08 -0.36 3.06
C MET A 197 19.51 -1.73 2.52
N ARG A 198 20.09 -2.58 3.36
CA ARG A 198 20.54 -3.91 2.94
C ARG A 198 19.38 -4.89 2.76
N ASP A 199 18.54 -5.01 3.79
CA ASP A 199 17.56 -6.08 3.89
C ASP A 199 16.36 -5.83 2.96
N CYS A 200 16.09 -4.57 2.58
CA CYS A 200 14.97 -4.23 1.69
C CYS A 200 15.44 -3.78 0.30
N PHE A 201 16.25 -2.73 0.21
CA PHE A 201 16.57 -2.11 -1.09
C PHE A 201 17.63 -2.88 -1.88
N GLN A 202 18.72 -3.30 -1.23
CA GLN A 202 19.75 -4.10 -1.88
C GLN A 202 19.22 -5.48 -2.27
N THR A 203 18.49 -6.15 -1.36
CA THR A 203 17.86 -7.46 -1.65
C THR A 203 16.89 -7.36 -2.83
N ARG A 204 16.07 -6.31 -2.88
CA ARG A 204 15.20 -6.04 -4.03
C ARG A 204 15.99 -5.84 -5.33
N PHE A 205 17.07 -5.06 -5.29
CA PHE A 205 17.90 -4.83 -6.48
C PHE A 205 18.49 -6.14 -7.02
N GLU A 206 19.00 -7.00 -6.13
CA GLU A 206 19.57 -8.30 -6.48
C GLU A 206 18.52 -9.23 -7.09
N MET A 207 17.34 -9.35 -6.48
CA MET A 207 16.25 -10.18 -7.02
C MET A 207 15.74 -9.70 -8.39
N HIS A 208 15.82 -8.41 -8.71
CA HIS A 208 15.47 -7.90 -10.03
C HIS A 208 16.54 -8.15 -11.11
N GLN A 209 17.78 -8.49 -10.72
CA GLN A 209 18.90 -8.77 -11.63
C GLN A 209 19.03 -10.26 -12.00
N THR A 210 18.57 -11.15 -11.12
CA THR A 210 18.55 -12.61 -11.30
C THR A 210 17.36 -13.09 -12.11
#